data_AF-A0A2N3KRH4-F1
#
_entry.id   AF-A0A2N3KRH4-F1
#
_cell.length_a   1.000
_cell.length_b   1.000
_cell.length_c   1.000
_cell.angle_alpha   90.00
_cell.angle_beta   90.00
_cell.angle_gamma   90.00
#
_symmetry.space_group_name_H-M   'P 1'
#
loop_
_entity.id
_entity.type
_entity.pdbx_description
1 polymer ?
#
loop_
_entity_poly.entity_id
_entity_poly.type
_entity_poly.pdbx_seq_one_letter_code
_entity_poly.pdbx_strand_id
1 'polypeptide(L)'
;MQTHRFDPALRDEMSRLLPRILRFARSLTRDAAAAEDLVQNAYMKAVESLAQFTPGTRLDSWMFKIVQNTWIDEKRRAQRSGNVISLQDARDAGMPVQGHGGNDRVFLRAALATLPADQRSALTLVLIEGYSYREAAEILKVPDGTVMSRVARARRALVDLHDADLAVPPRDIKRGIP
;
A
#
# COMPACT_ATOMS: atom_id res chain seq x y z
N MET A 1 4.52 -35.81 15.95
CA MET A 1 4.10 -34.76 15.00
C MET A 1 3.19 -33.80 15.77
N GLN A 2 3.77 -32.82 16.46
CA GLN A 2 2.99 -31.91 17.31
C GLN A 2 2.28 -30.90 16.40
N THR A 3 0.96 -30.99 16.32
CA THR A 3 0.11 -29.94 15.77
C THR A 3 0.28 -28.72 16.68
N HIS A 4 1.11 -27.76 16.25
CA HIS A 4 1.18 -26.45 16.89
C HIS A 4 -0.23 -25.87 16.84
N ARG A 5 -0.98 -26.00 17.94
CA ARG A 5 -2.29 -25.38 18.09
C ARG A 5 -2.05 -23.89 17.93
N PHE A 6 -2.49 -23.34 16.79
CA PHE A 6 -2.37 -21.92 16.51
C PHE A 6 -2.97 -21.15 17.69
N ASP A 7 -2.13 -20.42 18.42
CA ASP A 7 -2.51 -19.73 19.65
C ASP A 7 -3.72 -18.81 19.35
N PRO A 8 -4.87 -19.00 20.03
CA PRO A 8 -6.05 -18.18 19.82
C PRO A 8 -5.79 -16.68 20.01
N ALA A 9 -4.91 -16.29 20.94
CA ALA A 9 -4.59 -14.88 21.16
C ALA A 9 -3.83 -14.29 19.97
N LEU A 10 -2.85 -15.03 19.45
CA LEU A 10 -2.08 -14.63 18.28
C LEU A 10 -2.94 -14.56 17.02
N ARG A 11 -3.86 -15.54 16.84
CA ARG A 11 -4.85 -15.53 15.76
C ARG A 11 -5.67 -14.24 15.78
N ASP A 12 -6.21 -13.92 16.95
CA ASP A 12 -7.07 -12.75 17.15
C ASP A 12 -6.30 -11.44 16.93
N GLU A 13 -5.04 -11.37 17.36
CA GLU A 13 -4.16 -10.25 17.04
C GLU A 13 -3.89 -10.12 15.54
N MET A 14 -3.58 -11.22 14.85
CA MET A 14 -3.43 -11.23 13.39
C MET A 14 -4.72 -10.77 12.68
N SER A 15 -5.89 -11.23 13.12
CA SER A 15 -7.18 -10.79 12.57
C SER A 15 -7.41 -9.28 12.75
N ARG A 16 -7.03 -8.70 13.89
CA ARG A 16 -7.09 -7.25 14.11
C ARG A 16 -6.17 -6.45 13.18
N LEU A 17 -5.04 -7.05 12.76
CA LEU A 17 -4.10 -6.39 11.83
C LEU A 17 -4.59 -6.38 10.39
N LEU A 18 -5.53 -7.26 10.02
CA LEU A 18 -5.97 -7.45 8.65
C LEU A 18 -6.34 -6.16 7.90
N PRO A 19 -7.10 -5.20 8.46
CA PRO A 19 -7.42 -3.94 7.76
C PRO A 19 -6.18 -3.08 7.44
N ARG A 20 -5.18 -3.09 8.33
CA ARG A 20 -3.91 -2.38 8.14
C ARG A 20 -3.07 -3.06 7.06
N ILE A 21 -3.00 -4.38 7.11
CA ILE A 21 -2.29 -5.19 6.12
C ILE A 21 -2.91 -5.05 4.72
N LEU A 22 -4.24 -5.06 4.59
CA LEU A 22 -4.93 -4.83 3.32
C LEU A 22 -4.66 -3.43 2.75
N ARG A 23 -4.62 -2.38 3.59
CA ARG A 23 -4.21 -1.04 3.12
C ARG A 23 -2.80 -1.03 2.55
N PHE A 24 -1.86 -1.66 3.24
CA PHE A 24 -0.49 -1.75 2.75
C PHE A 24 -0.37 -2.58 1.48
N ALA A 25 -1.04 -3.73 1.40
CA ALA A 25 -1.08 -4.53 0.18
C ALA A 25 -1.65 -3.74 -1.02
N ARG A 26 -2.75 -2.99 -0.83
CA ARG A 26 -3.30 -2.09 -1.85
C ARG A 26 -2.31 -0.99 -2.25
N SER A 27 -1.46 -0.54 -1.31
CA SER A 27 -0.42 0.43 -1.63
C SER A 27 0.63 -0.14 -2.59
N LEU A 28 0.89 -1.45 -2.53
CA LEU A 28 1.82 -2.17 -3.39
C LEU A 28 1.20 -2.51 -4.76
N THR A 29 -0.01 -3.06 -4.77
CA THR A 29 -0.61 -3.70 -5.97
C THR A 29 -1.37 -2.75 -6.88
N ARG A 30 -1.89 -1.61 -6.39
CA ARG A 30 -2.88 -0.75 -7.09
C ARG A 30 -4.26 -1.36 -7.33
N ASP A 31 -4.37 -2.69 -7.27
CA ASP A 31 -5.61 -3.43 -7.50
C ASP A 31 -6.13 -4.08 -6.21
N ALA A 32 -7.45 -4.06 -6.03
CA ALA A 32 -8.09 -4.55 -4.81
C ALA A 32 -8.07 -6.07 -4.71
N ALA A 33 -8.34 -6.77 -5.82
CA ALA A 33 -8.35 -8.24 -5.86
C ALA A 33 -6.92 -8.78 -5.68
N ALA A 34 -5.96 -8.24 -6.41
CA ALA A 34 -4.55 -8.59 -6.26
C ALA A 34 -4.02 -8.30 -4.84
N ALA A 35 -4.52 -7.26 -4.17
CA ALA A 35 -4.17 -7.01 -2.78
C ALA A 35 -4.72 -8.08 -1.83
N GLU A 36 -5.95 -8.54 -2.06
CA GLU A 36 -6.58 -9.60 -1.26
C GLU A 36 -5.85 -10.93 -1.45
N ASP A 37 -5.50 -11.28 -2.69
CA ASP A 37 -4.69 -12.47 -3.01
C ASP A 37 -3.30 -12.41 -2.34
N LEU A 38 -2.62 -11.26 -2.45
CA LEU A 38 -1.32 -11.04 -1.80
C LEU A 38 -1.42 -11.21 -0.28
N VAL A 39 -2.47 -10.68 0.34
CA VAL A 39 -2.69 -10.82 1.79
C VAL A 39 -2.99 -12.27 2.16
N GLN A 40 -3.80 -12.98 1.39
CA GLN A 40 -4.07 -14.40 1.61
C GLN A 40 -2.77 -15.22 1.56
N ASN A 41 -1.96 -15.02 0.53
CA ASN A 41 -0.64 -15.66 0.39
C ASN A 41 0.29 -15.34 1.56
N ALA A 42 0.32 -14.07 1.98
CA ALA A 42 1.14 -13.64 3.12
C ALA A 42 0.67 -14.28 4.44
N TYR A 43 -0.63 -14.38 4.69
CA TYR A 43 -1.16 -15.01 5.91
C TYR A 43 -0.90 -16.52 5.94
N MET A 44 -0.99 -17.21 4.80
CA MET A 44 -0.60 -18.63 4.72
C MET A 44 0.87 -18.81 5.11
N LYS A 45 1.78 -18.03 4.51
CA LYS A 45 3.20 -18.04 4.85
C LYS A 45 3.46 -17.66 6.31
N ALA A 46 2.70 -16.71 6.86
CA ALA A 46 2.82 -16.32 8.25
C ALA A 46 2.49 -17.48 9.19
N VAL A 47 1.39 -18.19 8.93
CA VAL A 47 1.00 -19.38 9.71
C VAL A 47 2.07 -20.48 9.62
N GLU A 48 2.63 -20.72 8.44
CA GLU A 48 3.74 -21.67 8.25
C GLU A 48 5.02 -21.26 9.00
N SER A 49 5.23 -19.95 9.15
CA SER A 49 6.45 -19.36 9.73
C SER A 49 6.30 -18.97 11.20
N LEU A 50 5.20 -19.34 11.87
CA LEU A 50 4.94 -18.91 13.26
C LEU A 50 6.04 -19.28 14.25
N ALA A 51 6.71 -20.41 14.03
CA ALA A 51 7.83 -20.83 14.87
C ALA A 51 9.03 -19.85 14.82
N GLN A 52 9.09 -18.98 13.81
CA GLN A 52 10.12 -17.96 13.64
C GLN A 52 9.72 -16.62 14.29
N PHE A 53 8.45 -16.45 14.66
CA PHE A 53 8.00 -15.26 15.37
C PHE A 53 8.52 -15.31 16.80
N THR A 54 9.14 -14.21 17.24
CA THR A 54 9.63 -14.07 18.62
C THR A 54 8.57 -13.37 19.46
N PRO A 55 7.95 -14.04 20.45
CA PRO A 55 6.96 -13.42 21.34
C PRO A 55 7.51 -12.18 22.03
N GLY A 56 6.65 -11.17 22.23
CA GLY A 56 7.05 -9.88 22.80
C GLY A 56 7.66 -8.89 21.80
N THR A 57 7.93 -9.32 20.55
CA THR A 57 8.27 -8.40 19.46
C THR A 57 7.02 -7.91 18.74
N ARG A 58 7.18 -6.86 17.91
CA ARG A 58 6.07 -6.24 17.18
C ARG A 58 5.51 -7.15 16.08
N LEU A 59 4.38 -7.80 16.35
CA LEU A 59 3.70 -8.68 15.40
C LEU A 59 3.35 -7.95 14.09
N ASP A 60 2.89 -6.70 14.18
CA ASP A 60 2.50 -5.93 13.01
C ASP A 60 3.68 -5.74 12.05
N SER A 61 4.84 -5.37 12.56
CA SER A 61 6.08 -5.18 11.79
C SER A 61 6.52 -6.48 11.12
N TRP A 62 6.38 -7.61 11.81
CA TRP A 62 6.65 -8.94 11.24
C TRP A 62 5.68 -9.28 10.10
N MET A 63 4.38 -9.01 10.27
CA MET A 63 3.38 -9.22 9.23
C MET A 63 3.60 -8.33 8.00
N PHE A 64 3.90 -7.03 8.18
CA PHE A 64 4.24 -6.14 7.07
C PHE A 64 5.48 -6.64 6.29
N LYS A 65 6.50 -7.16 6.99
CA LYS A 65 7.69 -7.77 6.37
C LYS A 65 7.31 -9.01 5.53
N ILE A 66 6.42 -9.87 6.01
CA ILE A 66 5.95 -11.05 5.26
C ILE A 66 5.19 -10.63 3.99
N VAL A 67 4.32 -9.63 4.08
CA VAL A 67 3.59 -9.08 2.93
C VAL A 67 4.57 -8.51 1.89
N GLN A 68 5.54 -7.70 2.32
CA GLN A 68 6.56 -7.15 1.42
C GLN A 68 7.35 -8.25 0.72
N ASN A 69 7.77 -9.29 1.46
CA ASN A 69 8.52 -10.41 0.88
C ASN A 69 7.70 -11.14 -0.18
N THR A 70 6.43 -11.41 0.13
CA THR A 70 5.52 -12.10 -0.78
C THR A 70 5.32 -11.30 -2.06
N TRP A 71 5.14 -9.98 -1.95
CA TRP A 71 5.06 -9.08 -3.09
C TRP A 71 6.34 -9.08 -3.96
N ILE A 72 7.51 -9.00 -3.33
CA ILE A 72 8.80 -9.05 -4.04
C ILE A 72 8.95 -10.37 -4.80
N ASP A 73 8.58 -11.49 -4.18
CA ASP A 73 8.65 -12.81 -4.78
C ASP A 73 7.70 -12.94 -5.99
N GLU A 74 6.47 -12.43 -5.87
CA GLU A 74 5.48 -12.39 -6.96
C GLU A 74 5.98 -11.54 -8.13
N LYS A 75 6.50 -10.34 -7.86
CA LYS A 75 7.08 -9.45 -8.89
C LYS A 75 8.26 -10.12 -9.61
N ARG A 76 9.16 -10.78 -8.87
CA ARG A 76 10.30 -11.52 -9.44
C ARG A 76 9.85 -12.74 -10.25
N ARG A 77 8.76 -13.40 -9.86
CA ARG A 77 8.17 -14.50 -10.63
C ARG A 77 7.57 -13.99 -11.94
N ALA A 78 6.77 -12.93 -11.89
CA ALA A 78 6.16 -12.32 -13.08
C ALA A 78 7.22 -11.91 -14.11
N GLN A 79 8.30 -11.25 -13.66
CA GLN A 79 9.44 -10.87 -14.51
C GLN A 79 10.11 -12.06 -15.20
N ARG A 80 10.28 -13.20 -14.50
CA ARG A 80 10.90 -14.41 -15.07
C ARG A 80 10.00 -15.16 -16.04
N SER A 81 8.69 -15.13 -15.82
CA SER A 81 7.72 -15.83 -16.65
C SER A 81 7.43 -15.15 -18.00
N GLY A 82 8.14 -14.07 -18.35
CA GLY A 82 7.89 -13.33 -19.58
C GLY A 82 6.56 -12.54 -19.57
N ASN A 83 5.80 -12.61 -18.47
CA ASN A 83 4.74 -11.66 -18.15
C ASN A 83 5.43 -10.35 -17.75
N VAL A 84 5.94 -9.66 -18.76
CA VAL A 84 6.33 -8.26 -18.68
C VAL A 84 5.03 -7.47 -18.47
N ILE A 85 4.47 -7.53 -17.28
CA ILE A 85 3.79 -6.35 -16.73
C ILE A 85 4.93 -5.36 -16.59
N SER A 86 5.04 -4.56 -17.64
CA SER A 86 6.14 -3.66 -17.89
C SER A 86 6.57 -2.98 -16.60
N LEU A 87 7.88 -3.01 -16.30
CA LEU A 87 8.47 -2.07 -15.34
C LEU A 87 8.26 -0.61 -15.75
N GLN A 88 7.60 -0.38 -16.89
CA GLN A 88 7.12 0.85 -17.46
C GLN A 88 5.59 1.03 -17.28
N ASP A 89 5.06 0.95 -16.05
CA ASP A 89 3.89 1.76 -15.66
C ASP A 89 4.28 3.27 -15.60
N ALA A 90 5.12 3.70 -16.54
CA ALA A 90 5.73 5.01 -16.61
C ALA A 90 5.02 5.92 -17.62
N ARG A 91 3.95 5.47 -18.28
CA ARG A 91 3.10 6.34 -19.10
C ARG A 91 1.65 5.86 -19.02
N ASP A 92 0.78 6.84 -18.78
CA ASP A 92 -0.66 6.79 -19.03
C ASP A 92 -1.56 6.09 -18.00
N ALA A 93 -1.81 6.83 -16.91
CA ALA A 93 -3.19 7.08 -16.52
C ALA A 93 -3.34 8.59 -16.30
N GLY A 94 -3.53 9.30 -17.41
CA GLY A 94 -3.96 10.69 -17.40
C GLY A 94 -5.31 10.82 -16.68
N MET A 95 -5.40 11.91 -15.91
CA MET A 95 -6.53 12.46 -15.14
C MET A 95 -7.93 12.23 -15.79
N PRO A 96 -8.97 12.03 -14.96
CA PRO A 96 -9.62 13.20 -14.37
C PRO A 96 -9.85 13.03 -12.86
N VAL A 97 -9.26 13.92 -12.06
CA VAL A 97 -9.95 14.38 -10.85
C VAL A 97 -11.17 15.14 -11.35
N GLN A 98 -12.28 14.43 -11.56
CA GLN A 98 -13.58 15.08 -11.68
C GLN A 98 -13.86 15.67 -10.31
N GLY A 99 -14.23 16.94 -10.21
CA GLY A 99 -14.44 17.63 -8.92
C GLY A 99 -15.32 16.80 -7.99
N HIS A 100 -14.73 16.28 -6.91
CA HIS A 100 -15.46 15.58 -5.86
C HIS A 100 -15.69 16.56 -4.71
N GLY A 101 -16.70 17.40 -4.86
CA GLY A 101 -17.34 18.02 -3.70
C GLY A 101 -17.90 16.92 -2.80
N GLY A 102 -17.22 16.60 -1.70
CA GLY A 102 -17.84 15.98 -0.53
C GLY A 102 -17.23 14.70 0.06
N ASN A 103 -16.10 14.16 -0.41
CA ASN A 103 -15.50 12.99 0.28
C ASN A 103 -13.97 12.91 0.15
N ASP A 104 -13.26 13.60 1.05
CA ASP A 104 -11.78 13.66 1.12
C ASP A 104 -11.11 12.28 1.04
N ARG A 105 -11.78 11.23 1.53
CA ARG A 105 -11.29 9.84 1.48
C ARG A 105 -11.23 9.27 0.07
N VAL A 106 -12.21 9.58 -0.78
CA VAL A 106 -12.25 9.12 -2.18
C VAL A 106 -11.18 9.85 -2.98
N PHE A 107 -11.07 11.16 -2.79
CA PHE A 107 -10.01 11.97 -3.39
C PHE A 107 -8.62 11.47 -2.97
N LEU A 108 -8.37 11.26 -1.68
CA LEU A 108 -7.09 10.74 -1.18
C LEU A 108 -6.75 9.38 -1.79
N ARG A 109 -7.73 8.47 -1.91
CA ARG A 109 -7.49 7.15 -2.51
C ARG A 109 -7.14 7.26 -3.99
N ALA A 110 -7.83 8.11 -4.75
CA ALA A 110 -7.53 8.38 -6.14
C ALA A 110 -6.15 9.04 -6.31
N ALA A 111 -5.85 10.04 -5.47
CA ALA A 111 -4.57 10.74 -5.44
C ALA A 111 -3.40 9.78 -5.17
N LEU A 112 -3.53 8.92 -4.14
CA LEU A 112 -2.54 7.89 -3.85
C LEU A 112 -2.35 6.93 -5.03
N ALA A 113 -3.42 6.57 -5.76
CA ALA A 113 -3.34 5.68 -6.92
C ALA A 113 -2.44 6.24 -8.05
N THR A 114 -2.32 7.56 -8.18
CA THR A 114 -1.41 8.20 -9.15
C THR A 114 0.08 7.99 -8.83
N LEU A 115 0.42 7.81 -7.55
CA LEU A 115 1.81 7.71 -7.11
C LEU A 115 2.45 6.37 -7.54
N PRO A 116 3.73 6.35 -7.96
CA PRO A 116 4.50 5.11 -8.12
C PRO A 116 4.40 4.19 -6.90
N ALA A 117 4.36 2.87 -7.09
CA ALA A 117 4.15 1.90 -6.00
C ALA A 117 5.17 2.05 -4.85
N ASP A 118 6.44 2.30 -5.19
CA ASP A 118 7.51 2.57 -4.24
C ASP A 118 7.28 3.82 -3.38
N GLN A 119 6.73 4.87 -3.98
CA GLN A 119 6.43 6.13 -3.29
C GLN A 119 5.19 5.97 -2.40
N ARG A 120 4.16 5.32 -2.93
CA ARG A 120 2.91 5.09 -2.21
C ARG A 120 3.10 4.20 -0.98
N SER A 121 3.80 3.08 -1.12
CA SER A 121 4.05 2.15 -0.01
C SER A 121 4.89 2.80 1.10
N ALA A 122 5.91 3.59 0.75
CA ALA A 122 6.67 4.39 1.72
C ALA A 122 5.79 5.42 2.43
N LEU A 123 4.95 6.14 1.70
CA LEU A 123 4.02 7.11 2.28
C LEU A 123 2.99 6.44 3.21
N THR A 124 2.45 5.28 2.80
CA THR A 124 1.49 4.50 3.60
C THR A 124 2.11 4.06 4.92
N LEU A 125 3.32 3.48 4.91
CA LEU A 125 3.95 3.03 6.16
C LEU A 125 4.23 4.19 7.12
N VAL A 126 4.75 5.31 6.62
CA VAL A 126 5.16 6.43 7.48
C VAL A 126 3.96 7.26 7.95
N LEU A 127 3.06 7.65 7.04
CA LEU A 127 1.99 8.61 7.37
C LEU A 127 0.67 7.98 7.80
N ILE A 128 0.38 6.77 7.33
CA ILE A 128 -0.91 6.11 7.61
C ILE A 128 -0.72 5.09 8.74
N GLU A 129 0.34 4.30 8.66
CA GLU A 129 0.59 3.24 9.65
C GLU A 129 1.50 3.68 10.82
N GLY A 130 2.09 4.88 10.73
CA GLY A 130 2.81 5.52 11.84
C GLY A 130 4.23 5.00 12.09
N TYR A 131 4.84 4.32 11.13
CA TYR A 131 6.22 3.83 11.25
C TYR A 131 7.24 4.96 11.13
N SER A 132 8.33 4.87 11.89
CA SER A 132 9.50 5.70 11.64
C SER A 132 10.11 5.40 10.26
N TYR A 133 10.91 6.32 9.73
CA TYR A 133 11.65 6.10 8.48
C TYR A 133 12.52 4.83 8.53
N ARG A 134 13.13 4.55 9.68
CA ARG A 134 13.98 3.37 9.89
C ARG A 134 13.16 2.09 9.85
N GLU A 135 12.06 2.01 10.59
CA GLU A 135 11.22 0.80 10.60
C GLU A 135 10.58 0.56 9.23
N ALA A 136 10.14 1.62 8.55
CA ALA A 136 9.63 1.53 7.19
C ALA A 136 10.70 1.03 6.21
N ALA A 137 11.96 1.45 6.39
CA ALA A 137 13.09 0.98 5.59
C ALA A 137 13.34 -0.53 5.76
N GLU A 138 13.26 -1.02 7.00
CA GLU A 138 13.35 -2.45 7.29
C GLU A 138 12.20 -3.25 6.69
N ILE A 139 10.97 -2.73 6.74
CA ILE A 139 9.79 -3.36 6.14
C ILE A 139 9.96 -3.41 4.62
N LEU A 140 10.30 -2.29 3.98
CA LEU A 140 10.37 -2.16 2.53
C LEU A 140 11.64 -2.78 1.91
N LYS A 141 12.62 -3.16 2.75
CA LYS A 141 13.94 -3.68 2.34
C LYS A 141 14.71 -2.69 1.46
N VAL A 142 14.79 -1.44 1.90
CA VAL A 142 15.55 -0.36 1.24
C VAL A 142 16.31 0.48 2.27
N PRO A 143 17.28 1.32 1.88
CA PRO A 143 17.91 2.28 2.77
C PRO A 143 16.91 3.30 3.36
N ASP A 144 17.20 3.83 4.54
CA ASP A 144 16.41 4.87 5.23
C ASP A 144 16.27 6.16 4.41
N GLY A 145 17.37 6.66 3.82
CA GLY A 145 17.36 7.81 2.92
C GLY A 145 16.51 7.59 1.66
N THR A 146 16.36 6.33 1.23
CA THR A 146 15.46 5.97 0.13
C THR A 146 14.00 6.12 0.54
N VAL A 147 13.63 5.76 1.78
CA VAL A 147 12.29 6.02 2.31
C VAL A 147 12.03 7.52 2.40
N MET A 148 12.97 8.28 2.94
CA MET A 148 12.85 9.74 3.05
C MET A 148 12.60 10.39 1.67
N SER A 149 13.41 10.06 0.67
CA SER A 149 13.25 10.61 -0.69
C SER A 149 11.97 10.14 -1.40
N ARG A 150 11.48 8.93 -1.13
CA ARG A 150 10.19 8.43 -1.64
C ARG A 150 9.02 9.17 -1.02
N VAL A 151 9.03 9.37 0.30
CA VAL A 151 8.00 10.12 1.03
C VAL A 151 7.98 11.59 0.59
N ALA A 152 9.14 12.24 0.45
CA ALA A 152 9.21 13.63 0.01
C ALA A 152 8.62 13.82 -1.40
N ARG A 153 8.97 12.92 -2.35
CA ARG A 153 8.41 12.95 -3.71
C ARG A 153 6.90 12.68 -3.73
N ALA A 154 6.44 11.71 -2.95
CA ALA A 154 5.02 11.41 -2.80
C ALA A 154 4.23 12.62 -2.29
N ARG A 155 4.74 13.31 -1.26
CA ARG A 155 4.11 14.52 -0.72
C ARG A 155 4.02 15.63 -1.75
N ARG A 156 5.11 15.92 -2.48
CA ARG A 156 5.10 16.94 -3.54
C ARG A 156 4.05 16.62 -4.60
N ALA A 157 4.01 15.39 -5.11
CA ALA A 157 3.03 14.99 -6.12
C ALA A 157 1.57 15.13 -5.63
N LEU A 158 1.30 14.87 -4.35
CA LEU A 158 -0.05 15.07 -3.78
C LEU A 158 -0.41 16.55 -3.61
N VAL A 159 0.55 17.41 -3.26
CA VAL A 159 0.33 18.87 -3.19
C VAL A 159 0.04 19.42 -4.58
N ASP A 160 0.86 19.07 -5.58
CA ASP A 160 0.67 19.51 -6.96
C ASP A 160 -0.72 19.10 -7.51
N LEU A 161 -1.20 17.91 -7.14
CA LEU A 161 -2.54 17.43 -7.51
C LEU A 161 -3.67 18.19 -6.80
N HIS A 162 -3.48 18.52 -5.52
CA HIS A 162 -4.44 19.29 -4.74
C HIS A 162 -4.56 20.73 -5.26
N ASP A 163 -3.44 21.38 -5.55
CA ASP A 163 -3.41 22.73 -6.10
C ASP A 163 -4.06 22.78 -7.48
N ALA A 164 -3.87 21.74 -8.31
CA ALA A 164 -4.54 21.60 -9.60
C ALA A 164 -6.06 21.41 -9.48
N ASP A 165 -6.55 20.68 -8.46
CA ASP A 165 -7.99 20.52 -8.19
C ASP A 165 -8.64 21.85 -7.78
N LEU A 166 -7.96 22.65 -6.94
CA LEU A 166 -8.43 23.98 -6.54
C LEU A 166 -8.44 24.99 -7.71
N ALA A 167 -7.61 24.78 -8.73
CA ALA A 167 -7.54 25.66 -9.90
C ALA A 167 -8.65 25.43 -10.93
N VAL A 168 -9.49 24.38 -10.79
CA VAL A 168 -10.62 24.12 -11.69
C VAL A 168 -11.79 25.04 -11.33
N PRO A 169 -12.19 26.01 -12.19
CA PRO A 169 -13.33 26.88 -11.89
C PRO A 169 -14.64 26.06 -11.79
N PRO A 170 -15.59 26.48 -10.93
CA PRO A 170 -16.88 25.79 -10.82
C PRO A 170 -17.54 25.74 -12.19
N ARG A 171 -17.90 24.53 -12.64
CA ARG A 171 -18.62 24.36 -13.91
C ARG A 171 -19.95 25.10 -13.82
N ASP A 172 -20.17 26.02 -14.76
CA ASP A 172 -21.48 26.64 -15.00
C ASP A 172 -22.49 25.53 -15.29
N ILE A 173 -23.21 25.10 -14.25
CA ILE A 173 -24.43 24.32 -14.41
C ILE A 173 -25.42 25.31 -15.01
N LYS A 174 -25.50 25.36 -16.35
CA LYS A 174 -26.63 25.99 -17.03
C LYS A 174 -27.89 25.29 -16.52
N ARG A 175 -28.54 25.90 -15.53
CA ARG A 175 -29.92 25.61 -15.12
C ARG A 175 -30.77 25.80 -16.36
N GLY A 176 -31.08 24.70 -17.03
CA GLY A 176 -32.15 24.69 -18.02
C GLY A 176 -33.45 24.91 -17.29
N ILE A 177 -34.07 26.07 -17.49
CA ILE A 177 -35.51 26.34 -17.36
C ILE A 177 -35.81 27.51 -18.31
N PRO A 178 -36.99 27.59 -18.97
CA PRO A 178 -38.12 26.65 -18.99
C PRO A 178 -38.24 25.83 -20.27
#